data_AF-A0A7C9NS88-F1
#
_entry.id   AF-A0A7C9NS88-F1
#
_cell.length_a   1.000
_cell.length_b   1.000
_cell.length_c   1.000
_cell.angle_alpha   90.00
_cell.angle_beta   90.00
_cell.angle_gamma   90.00
#
_symmetry.space_group_name_H-M   'P 1'
#
loop_
_entity.id
_entity.type
_entity.pdbx_description
1 polymer ?
#
loop_
_entity_poly.entity_id
_entity_poly.type
_entity_poly.pdbx_seq_one_letter_code
_entity_poly.pdbx_strand_id
1 'polypeptide(L)' 'MSIFDEYYDEHNLGEYSDMSKKELVIEAEYLHNSLYNILKYVDNGGTDIDVIKAEVYDGFYESRI' A
#
# COMPACT_ATOMS: atom_id res chain seq x y z
N MET A 1 -4.77 1.69 -21.27
CA MET A 1 -5.03 1.36 -19.86
C MET A 1 -3.75 1.56 -19.10
N SER A 2 -3.85 2.15 -17.92
CA SER A 2 -2.72 2.27 -16.99
C SER A 2 -2.38 0.88 -16.44
N ILE A 3 -1.15 0.69 -15.95
CA ILE A 3 -0.76 -0.52 -15.20
C ILE A 3 -1.71 -0.83 -14.03
N PHE A 4 -2.41 0.18 -13.51
CA PHE A 4 -3.38 0.02 -12.44
C PHE A 4 -4.73 -0.49 -12.94
N ASP A 5 -5.12 -0.15 -14.17
CA ASP A 5 -6.38 -0.60 -14.77
C ASP A 5 -6.30 -2.10 -15.09
N GLU A 6 -5.17 -2.55 -15.67
CA GLU A 6 -4.93 -3.98 -15.94
C GLU A 6 -4.87 -4.78 -14.63
N TYR A 7 -4.17 -4.27 -13.61
CA TYR A 7 -4.12 -4.93 -12.31
C TYR A 7 -5.50 -5.03 -11.63
N TYR A 8 -6.33 -3.98 -11.77
CA TYR A 8 -7.68 -3.98 -11.23
C TYR A 8 -8.58 -5.04 -11.89
N ASP A 9 -8.52 -5.12 -13.21
CA ASP A 9 -9.32 -6.06 -14.00
C ASP A 9 -8.84 -7.52 -13.82
N GLU A 10 -7.52 -7.75 -13.68
CA GLU A 10 -6.93 -9.09 -13.52
C GLU A 10 -7.09 -9.68 -12.12
N HIS A 11 -7.18 -8.86 -11.07
CA HIS A 11 -7.21 -9.33 -9.68
C HIS A 11 -8.60 -9.39 -9.03
N ASN A 12 -9.68 -9.24 -9.80
CA ASN A 12 -11.07 -9.38 -9.35
C ASN A 12 -11.32 -8.66 -8.00
N LEU A 13 -10.91 -7.39 -7.93
CA LEU A 13 -10.87 -6.55 -6.73
C LEU A 13 -12.26 -6.11 -6.24
N GLY A 14 -13.28 -6.96 -6.41
CA GLY A 14 -14.66 -6.71 -5.98
C GLY A 14 -14.78 -6.40 -4.48
N GLU A 15 -13.83 -6.86 -3.64
CA GLU A 15 -13.78 -6.53 -2.21
C GLU A 15 -13.64 -5.02 -1.94
N TYR A 16 -13.05 -4.25 -2.85
CA TYR A 16 -12.97 -2.79 -2.73
C TYR A 16 -14.22 -2.08 -3.25
N SER A 17 -15.08 -2.77 -3.99
CA SER A 17 -16.32 -2.18 -4.54
C SER A 17 -17.39 -1.93 -3.48
N ASP A 18 -17.32 -2.66 -2.36
CA ASP A 18 -18.21 -2.51 -1.21
C ASP A 18 -17.70 -1.47 -0.19
N MET A 19 -16.47 -0.98 -0.34
CA MET A 19 -15.91 0.04 0.55
C MET A 19 -16.50 1.43 0.26
N SER A 20 -16.82 2.17 1.31
CA SER A 20 -17.16 3.58 1.22
C SER A 20 -15.94 4.41 0.81
N LYS A 21 -16.21 5.60 0.26
CA LYS A 21 -15.14 6.57 -0.05
C LYS A 21 -14.26 6.90 1.17
N LYS A 22 -14.81 6.84 2.38
CA LYS A 22 -14.06 7.12 3.61
C LYS A 22 -13.07 6.00 3.90
N GLU A 23 -13.49 4.74 3.78
CA GLU A 23 -12.63 3.57 3.94
C GLU A 23 -11.51 3.61 2.90
N LEU A 24 -11.82 3.84 1.61
CA LEU A 24 -10.80 3.98 0.56
C LEU A 24 -9.77 5.08 0.82
N VAL A 25 -10.15 6.19 1.48
CA VAL A 25 -9.21 7.25 1.86
C VAL A 25 -8.30 6.80 3.01
N ILE A 26 -8.85 6.12 4.02
CA ILE A 26 -8.08 5.58 5.14
C ILE A 26 -7.06 4.55 4.63
N GLU A 27 -7.50 3.66 3.74
CA GLU A 27 -6.66 2.67 3.06
C GLU A 27 -5.49 3.31 2.31
N ALA A 28 -5.78 4.37 1.54
CA ALA A 28 -4.75 5.11 0.82
C ALA A 28 -3.76 5.82 1.77
N GLU A 29 -4.21 6.29 2.94
CA GLU A 29 -3.33 6.92 3.94
C GLU A 29 -2.38 5.90 4.57
N TYR A 30 -2.83 4.68 4.88
CA TYR A 30 -1.96 3.62 5.40
C TYR A 30 -0.86 3.25 4.40
N LEU A 31 -1.22 3.04 3.13
CA LEU A 31 -0.26 2.76 2.06
C LEU A 31 0.72 3.92 1.84
N HIS A 32 0.22 5.16 1.86
CA HIS A 32 1.07 6.35 1.75
C HIS A 32 2.10 6.43 2.90
N ASN A 33 1.68 6.17 4.14
CA ASN A 33 2.56 6.25 5.30
C ASN A 33 3.65 5.18 5.27
N SER A 34 3.30 3.92 4.91
CA SER A 34 4.28 2.85 4.71
C SER A 34 5.30 3.22 3.63
N LEU A 35 4.85 3.73 2.48
CA LEU A 35 5.76 4.18 1.42
C LEU A 35 6.67 5.32 1.88
N TYR A 36 6.11 6.30 2.59
CA TYR A 36 6.88 7.41 3.14
C TYR A 36 7.97 6.94 4.12
N ASN A 37 7.65 5.97 4.97
CA ASN A 37 8.62 5.38 5.90
C ASN A 37 9.75 4.65 5.17
N ILE A 38 9.43 3.88 4.12
CA ILE A 38 10.41 3.20 3.28
C ILE A 38 11.34 4.21 2.60
N LEU A 39 10.79 5.24 1.97
CA LEU A 39 11.58 6.28 1.31
C LEU A 39 12.48 7.00 2.30
N LYS A 40 11.95 7.37 3.47
CA LYS A 40 12.72 7.97 4.55
C LYS A 40 13.85 7.04 5.03
N TYR A 41 13.61 5.74 5.16
CA TYR A 41 14.64 4.77 5.56
C TYR A 41 15.77 4.71 4.53
N VAL A 42 15.43 4.62 3.24
CA VAL A 42 16.40 4.59 2.13
C VAL A 42 17.20 5.90 2.04
N ASP A 43 16.53 7.05 2.13
CA ASP A 43 17.20 8.37 2.09
C ASP A 43 18.18 8.58 3.26
N ASN A 44 17.94 7.90 4.38
CA ASN A 44 18.86 7.88 5.54
C ASN A 44 19.96 6.81 5.42
N GLY A 45 20.16 6.22 4.25
CA GLY A 45 21.21 5.21 3.98
C GLY A 45 20.83 3.79 4.39
N GLY A 46 19.56 3.53 4.68
CA GLY A 46 19.03 2.21 4.95
C GLY A 46 19.14 1.29 3.72
N THR A 47 19.62 0.06 3.94
CA THR A 47 19.85 -0.93 2.87
C THR A 47 19.33 -2.33 3.22
N ASP A 48 18.81 -2.51 4.43
CA ASP A 48 18.29 -3.80 4.87
C ASP A 48 16.94 -4.07 4.18
N ILE A 49 16.91 -5.10 3.34
CA ILE A 49 15.72 -5.48 2.60
C ILE A 49 14.62 -6.03 3.51
N ASP A 50 14.98 -6.59 4.67
CA ASP A 50 14.00 -7.15 5.59
C ASP A 50 13.24 -6.03 6.31
N VAL A 51 13.89 -4.90 6.58
CA VAL A 51 13.23 -3.67 7.08
C VAL A 51 12.25 -3.12 6.04
N ILE A 52 12.66 -3.05 4.77
CA ILE A 52 11.80 -2.58 3.68
C ILE A 52 10.58 -3.50 3.53
N LYS A 53 10.79 -4.81 3.55
CA LYS A 53 9.68 -5.79 3.46
C LYS A 53 8.74 -5.70 4.65
N ALA A 54 9.27 -5.49 5.86
CA ALA A 54 8.44 -5.31 7.05
C ALA A 54 7.48 -4.13 6.88
N GLU A 55 7.99 -2.95 6.50
CA GLU A 55 7.14 -1.76 6.25
C GLU A 55 6.11 -2.00 5.13
N VAL A 56 6.48 -2.71 4.05
CA VAL A 56 5.54 -3.07 2.97
C VAL A 56 4.42 -3.97 3.50
N TYR A 57 4.75 -4.99 4.30
CA TYR A 57 3.74 -5.90 4.85
C TYR A 57 2.85 -5.22 5.88
N ASP A 58 3.40 -4.34 6.71
CA ASP A 58 2.63 -3.52 7.65
C ASP A 58 1.66 -2.61 6.89
N GLY A 59 2.13 -1.96 5.82
CA GLY A 59 1.28 -1.15 4.93
C GLY A 59 0.12 -1.95 4.34
N PHE A 60 0.35 -3.18 3.89
CA PHE A 60 -0.72 -4.06 3.37
C PHE A 60 -1.64 -4.64 4.45
N TYR A 61 -1.15 -4.86 5.67
CA TYR A 61 -1.93 -5.44 6.75
C TYR A 61 -2.80 -4.40 7.47
N GLU A 62 -2.26 -3.20 7.69
CA GLU A 62 -3.02 -2.06 8.21
C GLU A 62 -4.02 -1.53 7.17
N SER A 63 -3.69 -1.66 5.88
CA SER A 63 -4.60 -1.39 4.74
C SER A 63 -5.64 -2.50 4.49
N ARG A 64 -6.07 -3.21 5.53
CA ARG A 64 -7.12 -4.25 5.45
C ARG A 64 -8.11 -4.17 6.60
N ILE A 65 -8.09 -3.07 7.36
CA ILE A 65 -8.88 -2.83 8.58
C ILE A 65 -9.85 -1.69 8.35
#